data_AF-A0A834CHN5-F1
#
_entry.id   AF-A0A834CHN5-F1
#
_cell.length_a   1.000
_cell.length_b   1.000
_cell.length_c   1.000
_cell.angle_alpha   90.00
_cell.angle_beta   90.00
_cell.angle_gamma   90.00
#
_symmetry.space_group_name_H-M   'P 1'
#
loop_
_entity.id
_entity.type
_entity.pdbx_description
1 polymer ?
#
loop_
_entity_poly.entity_id
_entity_poly.type
_entity_poly.pdbx_seq_one_letter_code
_entity_poly.pdbx_strand_id
1 'polypeptide(L)'
;MSVDVKTRAKRYEKLDFLGEGQFATVYKARDKLTDTIVAIKKIKVGHRTEAKDGINRTALREIKLLQELHHPNIIGLLDAFGHKSNISLVFDFMETDLEVIIKDTSLVLTPANIKAYILMTLQGLEYMHHHWILHRDLKPNNLLLDGSGVLKLADFGLAKAFGSP
;
A
#
# COMPACT_ATOMS: atom_id res chain seq x y z
N MET A 1 -8.70 19.26 -13.68
CA MET A 1 -7.58 18.53 -13.03
C MET A 1 -6.52 18.09 -14.07
N SER A 2 -6.09 18.98 -14.97
CA SER A 2 -5.18 18.64 -16.08
C SER A 2 -3.77 19.24 -15.95
N VAL A 3 -3.52 20.09 -14.95
CA VAL A 3 -2.28 20.87 -14.83
C VAL A 3 -1.22 20.17 -13.94
N ASP A 4 -1.56 19.20 -13.10
CA ASP A 4 -0.69 18.82 -11.97
C ASP A 4 0.01 17.43 -12.06
N VAL A 5 -0.36 16.55 -13.00
CA VAL A 5 0.16 15.17 -13.01
C VAL A 5 1.64 15.10 -13.42
N LYS A 6 2.05 15.89 -14.42
CA LYS A 6 3.46 15.96 -14.84
C LYS A 6 4.34 16.58 -13.77
N THR A 7 3.81 17.54 -12.99
CA THR A 7 4.53 18.23 -11.92
C THR A 7 4.71 17.30 -10.72
N ARG A 8 3.65 16.57 -10.32
CA ARG A 8 3.73 15.55 -9.26
C ARG A 8 4.61 14.36 -9.61
N ALA A 9 4.56 13.87 -10.85
CA ALA A 9 5.46 12.79 -11.26
C ALA A 9 6.95 13.20 -11.19
N LYS A 10 7.25 14.49 -11.41
CA LYS A 10 8.60 15.03 -11.23
C LYS A 10 9.03 15.16 -9.78
N ARG A 11 8.11 15.09 -8.80
CA ARG A 11 8.44 15.13 -7.35
C ARG A 11 9.23 13.90 -6.92
N TYR A 12 8.87 12.73 -7.44
CA TYR A 12 9.45 11.47 -6.99
C TYR A 12 10.57 11.00 -7.92
N GLU A 13 11.76 10.86 -7.37
CA GLU A 13 12.91 10.26 -8.04
C GLU A 13 12.90 8.75 -7.83
N LYS A 14 12.81 7.99 -8.91
CA LYS A 14 12.81 6.53 -8.85
C LYS A 14 14.22 6.01 -8.56
N LEU A 15 14.36 5.18 -7.53
CA LEU A 15 15.65 4.64 -7.10
C LEU A 15 15.83 3.18 -7.51
N ASP A 16 14.85 2.32 -7.19
CA ASP A 16 14.98 0.88 -7.39
C ASP A 16 13.66 0.19 -7.76
N PHE A 17 13.75 -1.02 -8.30
CA PHE A 17 12.62 -1.91 -8.52
C PHE A 17 12.45 -2.86 -7.34
N LEU A 18 11.26 -2.88 -6.74
CA LEU A 18 10.97 -3.72 -5.58
C LEU A 18 10.22 -5.00 -5.98
N GLY A 19 9.40 -4.94 -7.03
CA GLY A 19 8.68 -6.12 -7.48
C GLY A 19 7.60 -5.84 -8.50
N GLU A 20 7.09 -6.91 -9.08
CA GLU A 20 6.02 -6.90 -10.06
C GLU A 20 4.98 -7.95 -9.73
N GLY A 21 3.76 -7.50 -9.45
CA GLY A 21 2.60 -8.35 -9.27
C GLY A 21 1.76 -8.42 -10.55
N GLN A 22 0.68 -9.21 -10.51
CA GLN A 22 -0.26 -9.36 -11.62
C GLN A 22 -0.85 -8.01 -12.06
N PHE A 23 -1.22 -7.16 -11.11
CA PHE A 23 -1.95 -5.92 -11.35
C PHE A 23 -1.13 -4.64 -11.13
N ALA A 24 0.12 -4.75 -10.66
CA ALA A 24 0.91 -3.57 -10.33
C ALA A 24 2.42 -3.82 -10.40
N THR A 25 3.18 -2.75 -10.55
CA THR A 25 4.64 -2.75 -10.41
C THR A 25 5.03 -1.78 -9.31
N VAL A 26 5.92 -2.19 -8.42
CA VAL A 26 6.33 -1.41 -7.23
C VAL A 26 7.78 -0.97 -7.37
N TYR A 27 8.02 0.30 -7.06
CA TYR A 27 9.35 0.91 -7.12
C TYR A 27 9.68 1.63 -5.83
N LYS A 28 10.94 1.54 -5.40
CA LYS A 28 11.50 2.42 -4.38
C LYS A 28 11.75 3.78 -5.03
N ALA A 29 11.36 4.85 -4.36
CA ALA A 29 11.59 6.21 -4.82
C ALA A 29 11.95 7.12 -3.65
N ARG A 30 12.51 8.28 -3.96
CA ARG A 30 12.73 9.38 -3.04
C ARG A 30 11.77 10.51 -3.38
N ASP A 31 11.05 10.99 -2.38
CA ASP A 31 10.31 12.24 -2.49
C ASP A 31 11.28 13.42 -2.36
N LYS A 32 11.45 14.21 -3.43
CA LYS A 32 12.40 15.33 -3.44
C LYS A 32 11.98 16.53 -2.61
N LEU A 33 10.72 16.60 -2.15
CA LEU A 33 10.27 17.69 -1.28
C LEU A 33 10.60 17.42 0.19
N THR A 34 10.51 16.16 0.61
CA THR A 34 10.73 15.74 2.01
C THR A 34 12.05 15.01 2.22
N ASP A 35 12.74 14.64 1.13
CA ASP A 35 13.93 13.76 1.11
C ASP A 35 13.68 12.38 1.77
N THR A 36 12.42 11.93 1.79
CA THR A 36 12.03 10.64 2.38
C THR A 36 11.92 9.55 1.33
N ILE A 37 12.24 8.31 1.74
CA ILE A 37 12.06 7.13 0.90
C ILE A 37 10.59 6.69 0.93
N VAL A 38 10.05 6.38 -0.25
CA VAL A 38 8.65 5.98 -0.45
C VAL A 38 8.56 4.78 -1.40
N ALA A 39 7.44 4.08 -1.37
CA ALA A 39 7.12 3.03 -2.33
C ALA A 39 6.05 3.51 -3.34
N ILE A 40 6.35 3.44 -4.63
CA ILE A 40 5.42 3.81 -5.70
C ILE A 40 4.85 2.54 -6.33
N LYS A 41 3.56 2.27 -6.09
CA LYS A 41 2.79 1.20 -6.72
C LYS A 41 2.10 1.73 -7.97
N LYS A 42 2.57 1.33 -9.14
CA LYS A 42 1.99 1.67 -10.45
C LYS A 42 1.00 0.59 -10.86
N ILE A 43 -0.28 0.94 -10.98
CA ILE A 43 -1.33 0.01 -11.39
C ILE A 43 -1.23 -0.25 -12.90
N LYS A 44 -1.21 -1.53 -13.27
CA LYS A 44 -1.25 -2.00 -14.66
C LYS A 44 -2.70 -2.08 -15.10
N VAL A 45 -3.14 -1.19 -16.00
CA VAL A 45 -4.51 -1.30 -16.54
C VAL A 45 -4.54 -2.33 -17.65
N GLY A 46 -5.24 -3.43 -17.40
CA GLY A 46 -5.52 -4.48 -18.37
C GLY A 46 -6.54 -4.03 -19.42
N HIS A 47 -6.23 -4.29 -20.68
CA HIS A 47 -7.05 -4.16 -21.89
C HIS A 47 -7.69 -2.79 -22.21
N ARG A 48 -7.32 -2.32 -23.40
CA ARG A 48 -7.64 -1.04 -24.05
C ARG A 48 -9.14 -0.69 -24.20
N THR A 49 -10.04 -1.57 -23.78
CA THR A 49 -11.50 -1.40 -23.93
C THR A 49 -12.12 -0.52 -22.83
N GLU A 50 -11.54 -0.49 -21.62
CA GLU A 50 -12.00 0.39 -20.51
C GLU A 50 -11.29 1.76 -20.51
N ALA A 51 -10.22 1.91 -21.30
CA ALA A 51 -9.38 3.11 -21.34
C ALA A 51 -10.07 4.36 -21.95
N LYS A 52 -11.35 4.26 -22.37
CA LYS A 52 -12.12 5.39 -22.92
C LYS A 52 -12.70 6.30 -21.83
N ASP A 53 -12.93 5.80 -20.61
CA ASP A 53 -13.62 6.56 -19.54
C ASP A 53 -12.67 7.15 -18.46
N GLY A 54 -11.35 7.01 -18.63
CA GLY A 54 -10.39 7.51 -17.65
C GLY A 54 -10.40 6.70 -16.35
N ILE A 55 -10.04 7.32 -15.22
CA ILE A 55 -10.04 6.65 -13.92
C ILE A 55 -11.50 6.46 -13.47
N ASN A 56 -11.91 5.21 -13.20
CA ASN A 56 -13.25 4.90 -12.70
C ASN A 56 -13.53 5.67 -11.39
N ARG A 57 -14.69 6.31 -11.26
CA ARG A 57 -15.14 7.03 -10.06
C ARG A 57 -15.08 6.18 -8.79
N THR A 58 -15.30 4.87 -8.91
CA THR A 58 -15.17 3.91 -7.81
C THR A 58 -13.73 3.85 -7.30
N ALA A 59 -12.75 3.77 -8.20
CA ALA A 59 -11.33 3.75 -7.82
C ALA A 59 -10.89 5.05 -7.13
N LEU A 60 -11.41 6.21 -7.57
CA LEU A 60 -11.14 7.48 -6.88
C LEU A 60 -11.71 7.52 -5.46
N ARG A 61 -12.89 6.92 -5.23
CA ARG A 61 -13.48 6.82 -3.89
C ARG A 61 -12.65 5.92 -2.99
N GLU A 62 -12.21 4.77 -3.51
CA GLU A 62 -11.34 3.85 -2.78
C GLU A 62 -10.01 4.51 -2.40
N ILE A 63 -9.36 5.20 -3.35
CA ILE A 63 -8.13 5.97 -3.08
C ILE A 63 -8.36 7.00 -1.98
N LYS A 64 -9.47 7.75 -2.03
CA LYS A 64 -9.75 8.76 -1.02
C LYS A 64 -9.98 8.13 0.36
N LEU A 65 -10.70 7.01 0.42
CA LEU A 65 -10.91 6.27 1.65
C LEU A 65 -9.58 5.75 2.22
N LEU A 66 -8.69 5.22 1.37
CA LEU A 66 -7.34 4.82 1.77
C LEU A 66 -6.52 5.99 2.33
N GLN A 67 -6.67 7.19 1.77
CA GLN A 67 -6.00 8.40 2.27
C GLN A 67 -6.55 8.88 3.62
N GLU A 68 -7.77 8.50 4.00
CA GLU A 68 -8.38 8.90 5.27
C GLU A 68 -8.00 7.95 6.42
N LEU A 69 -7.47 6.76 6.12
CA LEU A 69 -7.04 5.79 7.13
C LEU A 69 -5.67 6.16 7.71
N HIS A 70 -5.64 6.39 9.01
CA HIS A 70 -4.44 6.77 9.75
C HIS A 70 -4.32 5.92 11.01
N HIS A 71 -3.47 4.90 10.94
CA HIS A 71 -3.20 4.02 12.07
C HIS A 71 -1.75 3.49 11.99
N PRO A 72 -1.02 3.36 13.12
CA PRO A 72 0.37 2.90 13.13
C PRO A 72 0.56 1.56 12.41
N ASN A 73 -0.43 0.66 12.47
CA ASN A 73 -0.39 -0.67 11.85
C ASN A 73 -1.16 -0.78 10.52
N ILE A 74 -1.44 0.33 9.85
CA ILE A 74 -1.99 0.36 8.48
C ILE A 74 -1.00 1.10 7.58
N ILE A 75 -0.80 0.62 6.35
CA ILE A 75 0.08 1.30 5.39
C ILE A 75 -0.51 2.66 5.01
N GLY A 76 0.28 3.72 5.14
CA GLY A 76 -0.15 5.08 4.81
C GLY A 76 -0.09 5.32 3.31
N LEU A 77 -1.19 5.82 2.73
CA LEU A 77 -1.21 6.33 1.36
C LEU A 77 -0.92 7.84 1.36
N LEU A 78 0.33 8.20 1.06
CA LEU A 78 0.86 9.56 1.14
C LEU A 78 0.39 10.45 -0.02
N ASP A 79 0.32 9.88 -1.23
CA ASP A 79 -0.07 10.60 -2.43
C ASP A 79 -0.65 9.63 -3.47
N ALA A 80 -1.48 10.16 -4.36
CA ALA A 80 -2.02 9.42 -5.49
C ALA A 80 -2.10 10.35 -6.69
N PHE A 81 -1.47 9.94 -7.79
CA PHE A 81 -1.49 10.71 -9.04
C PHE A 81 -1.60 9.79 -10.23
N GLY A 82 -2.25 10.27 -11.28
CA GLY A 82 -2.44 9.47 -12.48
C GLY A 82 -2.85 10.30 -13.68
N HIS A 83 -2.55 9.80 -14.87
CA HIS A 83 -2.95 10.43 -16.13
C HIS A 83 -3.59 9.37 -17.04
N LYS A 84 -4.82 9.66 -17.50
CA LYS A 84 -5.67 8.70 -18.23
C LYS A 84 -5.86 7.43 -17.41
N SER A 85 -5.43 6.27 -17.93
CA SER A 85 -5.56 4.98 -17.28
C SER A 85 -4.45 4.69 -16.26
N ASN A 86 -3.34 5.44 -16.26
CA ASN A 86 -2.19 5.07 -15.43
C ASN A 86 -2.29 5.74 -14.05
N ILE A 87 -2.42 4.94 -12.99
CA ILE A 87 -2.49 5.40 -11.61
C ILE A 87 -1.22 4.98 -10.88
N SER A 88 -0.61 5.92 -10.16
CA SER A 88 0.50 5.69 -9.23
C SER A 88 0.05 6.05 -7.82
N LEU A 89 0.21 5.10 -6.90
CA LEU A 89 -0.05 5.27 -5.48
C LEU A 89 1.29 5.33 -4.75
N VAL A 90 1.45 6.29 -3.85
CA VAL A 90 2.68 6.52 -3.09
C VAL A 90 2.44 6.15 -1.64
N PHE A 91 3.15 5.15 -1.15
CA PHE A 91 3.05 4.65 0.21
C PHE A 91 4.33 4.91 0.99
N ASP A 92 4.23 4.77 2.31
CA ASP A 92 5.41 4.58 3.16
C ASP A 92 6.27 3.43 2.60
N PHE A 93 7.60 3.59 2.65
CA PHE A 93 8.51 2.50 2.29
C PHE A 93 8.66 1.54 3.47
N MET A 94 8.56 0.25 3.17
CA MET A 94 8.73 -0.86 4.11
C MET A 94 9.92 -1.71 3.66
N GLU A 95 10.76 -2.14 4.59
CA GLU A 95 12.01 -2.86 4.30
C GLU A 95 11.75 -4.31 3.88
N THR A 96 10.76 -4.95 4.50
CA THR A 96 10.45 -6.35 4.27
C THR A 96 8.99 -6.66 4.55
N ASP A 97 8.62 -7.93 4.39
CA ASP A 97 7.33 -8.48 4.78
C ASP A 97 7.52 -9.67 5.72
N LEU A 98 6.43 -10.07 6.40
CA LEU A 98 6.49 -11.15 7.37
C LEU A 98 6.74 -12.52 6.70
N GLU A 99 6.45 -12.69 5.40
CA GLU A 99 6.76 -13.93 4.67
C GLU A 99 8.27 -14.15 4.58
N VAL A 100 9.02 -13.10 4.26
CA VAL A 100 10.49 -13.15 4.21
C VAL A 100 11.06 -13.49 5.58
N ILE A 101 10.59 -12.83 6.65
CA ILE A 101 11.05 -13.10 8.03
C ILE A 101 10.77 -14.55 8.43
N ILE A 102 9.58 -15.07 8.13
CA ILE A 102 9.20 -16.45 8.49
C ILE A 102 10.04 -17.49 7.74
N LYS A 103 10.45 -17.20 6.49
CA LYS A 103 11.24 -18.12 5.67
C LYS A 103 12.73 -18.07 5.94
N ASP A 104 13.23 -17.01 6.58
CA ASP A 104 14.64 -16.88 6.92
C ASP A 104 15.00 -17.80 8.10
N THR A 105 15.67 -18.91 7.80
CA THR A 105 16.10 -19.90 8.78
C THR A 105 17.25 -19.45 9.68
N SER A 106 17.89 -18.31 9.34
CA SER A 106 18.92 -17.71 10.20
C SER A 106 18.32 -16.89 11.35
N LEU A 107 17.05 -16.49 11.23
CA LEU A 107 16.33 -15.73 12.25
C LEU A 107 15.57 -16.66 13.20
N VAL A 108 15.68 -16.40 14.50
CA VAL A 108 14.90 -17.10 15.53
C VAL A 108 13.80 -16.19 16.03
N LEU A 109 12.55 -16.47 15.63
CA LEU A 109 11.38 -15.77 16.14
C LEU A 109 11.07 -16.23 17.57
N THR A 110 11.36 -15.38 18.55
CA THR A 110 11.01 -15.66 19.94
C THR A 110 9.49 -15.55 20.16
N PRO A 111 8.95 -16.14 21.24
CA PRO A 111 7.55 -15.93 21.62
C PRO A 111 7.17 -14.47 21.79
N ALA A 112 8.11 -13.60 22.19
CA ALA A 112 7.89 -12.17 22.30
C ALA A 112 7.73 -11.50 20.92
N ASN A 113 8.53 -11.90 19.93
CA ASN A 113 8.38 -11.39 18.56
C ASN A 113 7.05 -11.81 17.95
N ILE A 114 6.68 -13.08 18.10
CA ILE A 114 5.39 -13.61 17.63
C ILE A 114 4.23 -12.83 18.25
N LYS A 115 4.27 -12.62 19.58
CA LYS A 115 3.27 -11.82 20.29
C LYS A 115 3.18 -10.39 19.75
N ALA A 116 4.31 -9.73 19.50
CA ALA A 116 4.35 -8.37 18.97
C ALA A 116 3.72 -8.28 17.57
N TYR A 117 4.06 -9.19 16.65
CA TYR A 117 3.48 -9.20 15.31
C TYR A 117 1.98 -9.50 15.31
N ILE A 118 1.52 -10.44 16.14
CA ILE A 118 0.10 -10.72 16.30
C ILE A 118 -0.63 -9.49 16.85
N LEU A 119 -0.08 -8.84 17.88
CA LEU A 119 -0.70 -7.66 18.49
C LEU A 119 -0.86 -6.53 17.46
N MET A 120 0.20 -6.18 16.74
CA MET A 120 0.17 -5.14 15.70
C MET A 120 -0.81 -5.48 14.57
N THR A 121 -0.88 -6.75 14.17
CA THR A 121 -1.84 -7.23 13.16
C THR A 121 -3.27 -7.03 13.64
N LEU A 122 -3.57 -7.44 14.88
CA LEU A 122 -4.91 -7.31 15.46
C LEU A 122 -5.33 -5.86 15.68
N GLN A 123 -4.41 -4.98 16.10
CA GLN A 123 -4.68 -3.54 16.22
C GLN A 123 -5.03 -2.91 14.86
N GLY A 124 -4.29 -3.27 13.79
CA GLY A 124 -4.62 -2.84 12.43
C GLY A 124 -6.00 -3.34 11.98
N LEU A 125 -6.32 -4.61 12.23
CA LEU A 125 -7.62 -5.20 11.86
C LEU A 125 -8.78 -4.59 12.64
N GLU A 126 -8.63 -4.36 13.95
CA GLU A 126 -9.60 -3.67 14.78
C GLU A 126 -9.92 -2.29 14.21
N TYR A 127 -8.89 -1.51 13.88
CA TYR A 127 -9.06 -0.20 13.26
C TYR A 127 -9.81 -0.29 11.92
N MET A 128 -9.42 -1.21 11.03
CA MET A 128 -10.11 -1.42 9.75
C MET A 128 -11.58 -1.78 9.93
N HIS A 129 -11.89 -2.68 10.87
CA HIS A 129 -13.25 -3.13 11.13
C HIS A 129 -14.11 -2.01 11.72
N HIS A 130 -13.55 -1.15 12.57
CA HIS A 130 -14.25 0.06 13.06
C HIS A 130 -14.63 1.01 11.91
N HIS A 131 -13.85 1.01 10.83
CA HIS A 131 -14.11 1.78 9.62
C HIS A 131 -14.90 1.00 8.56
N TRP A 132 -15.47 -0.17 8.91
CA TRP A 132 -16.26 -1.03 8.02
C TRP A 132 -15.49 -1.57 6.80
N ILE A 133 -14.18 -1.75 6.95
CA ILE A 133 -13.28 -2.26 5.91
C ILE A 133 -12.84 -3.67 6.27
N LEU A 134 -13.05 -4.64 5.37
CA LEU A 134 -12.55 -6.00 5.53
C LEU A 134 -11.33 -6.24 4.63
N HIS A 135 -10.20 -6.65 5.20
CA HIS A 135 -8.96 -6.87 4.44
C HIS A 135 -9.08 -7.96 3.36
N ARG A 136 -9.73 -9.10 3.68
CA ARG A 136 -10.02 -10.27 2.80
C ARG A 136 -8.84 -11.03 2.18
N ASP A 137 -7.64 -10.47 2.19
CA ASP A 137 -6.41 -11.13 1.72
C ASP A 137 -5.31 -11.05 2.77
N LEU A 138 -5.62 -11.42 4.02
CA LEU A 138 -4.65 -11.38 5.11
C LEU A 138 -3.71 -12.60 5.01
N LYS A 139 -2.44 -12.33 4.74
CA LYS A 139 -1.36 -13.33 4.61
C LYS A 139 0.00 -12.66 4.86
N PRO A 140 1.07 -13.41 5.19
CA PRO A 140 2.33 -12.83 5.65
C PRO A 140 2.97 -11.79 4.72
N ASN A 141 2.86 -11.92 3.39
CA ASN A 141 3.40 -10.93 2.44
C ASN A 141 2.61 -9.61 2.37
N ASN A 142 1.41 -9.56 2.94
CA ASN A 142 0.64 -8.32 3.10
C ASN A 142 0.85 -7.68 4.48
N LEU A 143 1.73 -8.26 5.32
CA LEU A 143 2.14 -7.73 6.62
C LEU A 143 3.55 -7.16 6.47
N LEU A 144 3.65 -5.87 6.18
CA LEU A 144 4.93 -5.22 5.87
C LEU A 144 5.60 -4.72 7.15
N LEU A 145 6.93 -4.72 7.19
CA LEU A 145 7.72 -4.22 8.32
C LEU A 145 8.70 -3.13 7.89
N ASP A 146 8.76 -2.06 8.67
CA ASP A 146 9.75 -1.00 8.48
C ASP A 146 11.06 -1.32 9.21
N GLY A 147 12.09 -0.48 9.02
CA GLY A 147 13.39 -0.65 9.66
C GLY A 147 13.39 -0.56 11.19
N SER A 148 12.28 -0.12 11.81
CA SER A 148 12.09 -0.08 13.26
C SER A 148 11.32 -1.30 13.80
N GLY A 149 10.88 -2.20 12.92
CA GLY A 149 10.12 -3.40 13.28
C GLY A 149 8.62 -3.16 13.46
N VAL A 150 8.08 -2.00 13.03
CA VAL A 150 6.64 -1.73 13.07
C VAL A 150 5.96 -2.43 11.90
N LEU A 151 4.96 -3.26 12.21
CA LEU A 151 4.16 -3.99 11.24
C LEU A 151 2.98 -3.14 10.75
N LYS A 152 2.78 -3.08 9.43
CA LYS A 152 1.64 -2.42 8.76
C LYS A 152 0.92 -3.36 7.81
N LEU A 153 -0.41 -3.38 7.88
CA LEU A 153 -1.25 -4.10 6.93
C LEU A 153 -1.26 -3.36 5.58
N ALA A 154 -1.09 -4.10 4.48
CA ALA A 154 -1.06 -3.58 3.12
C ALA A 154 -2.03 -4.34 2.18
N ASP A 155 -2.21 -3.83 0.97
CA ASP A 155 -2.97 -4.49 -0.10
C ASP A 155 -4.46 -4.79 0.21
N PHE A 156 -5.04 -4.04 1.14
CA PHE A 156 -6.48 -4.02 1.42
C PHE A 156 -7.27 -3.08 0.49
N GLY A 157 -6.65 -2.46 -0.52
CA GLY A 157 -7.31 -1.55 -1.46
C GLY A 157 -8.34 -2.20 -2.39
N LEU A 158 -8.44 -3.53 -2.40
CA LEU A 158 -9.55 -4.27 -3.01
C LEU A 158 -10.65 -4.61 -2.01
N ALA A 159 -10.56 -4.22 -0.74
CA ALA A 159 -11.60 -4.42 0.26
C ALA A 159 -12.89 -3.69 -0.15
N LYS A 160 -13.95 -4.45 -0.46
CA LYS A 160 -15.27 -3.87 -0.62
C LYS A 160 -15.72 -3.37 0.75
N ALA A 161 -16.14 -2.12 0.83
CA ALA A 161 -17.00 -1.66 1.92
C ALA A 161 -18.21 -2.61 1.97
N PHE A 162 -18.38 -3.32 3.08
CA PHE A 162 -19.57 -4.15 3.24
C PHE A 162 -20.78 -3.22 3.40
N GLY A 163 -21.88 -3.56 2.71
CA GLY A 163 -23.20 -3.10 3.07
C GLY A 163 -23.70 -3.82 4.33
N SER A 164 -24.77 -3.29 4.93
CA SER A 164 -25.43 -3.80 6.14
C SER A 164 -25.58 -5.34 6.14
N PRO A 165 -25.45 -6.01 7.30
CA PRO A 165 -25.87 -7.41 7.43
C PRO A 165 -27.32 -7.61 6.99
#